data_AF-A0A9X5XG30-F1
#
_entry.id   AF-A0A9X5XG30-F1
#
_cell.length_a   1.000
_cell.length_b   1.000
_cell.length_c   1.000
_cell.angle_alpha   90.00
_cell.angle_beta   90.00
_cell.angle_gamma   90.00
#
_symmetry.space_group_name_H-M   'P 1'
#
loop_
_entity.id
_entity.type
_entity.pdbx_description
1 polymer ?
#
loop_
_entity_poly.entity_id
_entity_poly.type
_entity_poly.pdbx_seq_one_letter_code
_entity_poly.pdbx_strand_id
1 'polypeptide(L)'
;LKSVIGADLVVLRTDDDQRAAAVLGDRFGLPAEPTPDGLLLRVERAAALVPRLCTELGVTVREVAIAPPTLDDVFLHHTGLAIRESPTGPRTLGNLGEGLR
;
A
#
# COMPACT_ATOMS: atom_id res chain seq x y z
N LEU A 1 -6.59 -14.78 -17.25
CA LEU A 1 -5.32 -14.06 -16.99
C LEU A 1 -5.63 -12.56 -16.85
N LYS A 2 -6.30 -12.13 -15.77
CA LYS A 2 -6.78 -10.73 -15.65
C LYS A 2 -7.17 -10.25 -14.24
N SER A 3 -6.60 -10.82 -13.18
CA SER A 3 -7.02 -10.51 -11.80
C SER A 3 -5.87 -10.14 -10.87
N VAL A 4 -4.75 -9.66 -11.42
CA VAL A 4 -3.62 -9.20 -10.58
C VAL A 4 -3.08 -7.87 -11.09
N ILE A 5 -3.98 -7.00 -11.55
CA ILE A 5 -3.69 -5.59 -11.76
C ILE A 5 -4.57 -4.85 -10.77
N GLY A 6 -3.94 -4.37 -9.70
CA GLY A 6 -4.51 -3.33 -8.84
C GLY A 6 -5.56 -3.81 -7.84
N ALA A 7 -5.12 -4.46 -6.76
CA ALA A 7 -5.95 -4.57 -5.57
C ALA A 7 -5.93 -3.22 -4.83
N ASP A 8 -7.10 -2.72 -4.43
CA ASP A 8 -7.21 -1.58 -3.53
C ASP A 8 -6.41 -1.85 -2.25
N LEU A 9 -5.73 -0.81 -1.76
CA LEU A 9 -5.08 -0.84 -0.46
C LEU A 9 -6.07 -0.37 0.60
N VAL A 10 -6.19 -1.15 1.67
CA VAL A 10 -6.98 -0.79 2.84
C VAL A 10 -6.07 -0.73 4.04
N VAL A 11 -6.04 0.40 4.74
CA VAL A 11 -5.44 0.52 6.07
C VAL A 11 -6.57 0.52 7.09
N LEU A 12 -6.56 -0.48 7.95
CA LEU A 12 -7.58 -0.71 8.98
C LEU A 12 -6.95 -0.55 10.36
N ARG A 13 -7.53 0.31 11.19
CA ARG A 13 -7.16 0.40 12.61
C ARG A 13 -8.33 -0.01 13.47
N THR A 14 -8.05 -0.83 14.47
CA THR A 14 -9.05 -1.33 15.39
C THR A 14 -8.64 -1.06 16.84
N ASP A 15 -9.47 -1.48 17.79
CA ASP A 15 -9.09 -1.52 19.20
C ASP A 15 -8.19 -2.70 19.56
N ASP A 16 -8.13 -3.74 18.72
CA ASP A 16 -7.25 -4.90 18.85
C ASP A 16 -6.86 -5.45 17.47
N ASP A 17 -5.77 -4.91 16.92
CA ASP A 17 -5.29 -5.25 15.58
C ASP A 17 -4.80 -6.71 15.49
N GLN A 18 -4.32 -7.29 16.59
CA GLN A 18 -3.90 -8.69 16.60
C GLN A 18 -5.11 -9.62 16.42
N ARG A 19 -6.19 -9.36 17.15
CA ARG A 19 -7.45 -10.09 17.00
C ARG A 19 -8.08 -9.85 15.63
N ALA A 20 -8.05 -8.60 15.15
CA ALA A 20 -8.55 -8.26 13.82
C ALA A 20 -7.81 -9.05 12.72
N ALA A 21 -6.48 -9.12 12.77
CA ALA A 21 -5.67 -9.86 11.81
C ALA A 21 -5.99 -11.37 11.78
N ALA A 22 -6.18 -11.98 12.96
CA ALA A 22 -6.59 -13.38 13.05
C ALA A 22 -7.98 -13.61 12.42
N VAL A 23 -8.96 -12.76 12.74
CA VAL A 23 -10.32 -12.86 12.18
C VAL A 23 -10.32 -12.64 10.66
N LEU A 24 -9.52 -11.70 10.16
CA LEU A 24 -9.36 -11.45 8.73
C LEU A 24 -8.83 -12.68 7.99
N GLY A 25 -7.81 -13.34 8.54
CA GLY A 25 -7.29 -14.60 8.01
C GLY A 25 -8.33 -15.72 8.06
N ASP A 26 -8.91 -15.97 9.22
CA ASP A 26 -9.75 -17.14 9.48
C ASP A 26 -11.12 -17.07 8.79
N ARG A 27 -11.75 -15.89 8.78
CA ARG A 27 -13.14 -15.71 8.30
C ARG A 27 -13.23 -15.14 6.90
N PHE A 28 -12.31 -14.25 6.54
CA PHE A 28 -12.36 -13.58 5.25
C PHE A 28 -11.34 -14.13 4.26
N GLY A 29 -10.39 -14.95 4.72
CA GLY A 29 -9.28 -15.42 3.88
C GLY A 29 -8.39 -14.27 3.41
N LEU A 30 -8.37 -13.16 4.16
CA LEU A 30 -7.65 -11.95 3.79
C LEU A 30 -6.38 -11.86 4.62
N PRO A 31 -5.18 -11.95 4.00
CA PRO A 31 -3.95 -11.67 4.70
C PRO A 31 -3.92 -10.19 5.09
N ALA A 32 -3.61 -9.94 6.37
CA ALA A 32 -3.43 -8.61 6.92
C ALA A 32 -1.97 -8.45 7.34
N GLU A 33 -1.30 -7.44 6.81
CA GLU A 33 0.08 -7.10 7.18
C GLU A 33 0.06 -6.05 8.29
N PRO A 34 0.60 -6.33 9.48
CA PRO A 34 0.67 -5.34 10.54
C PRO A 34 1.72 -4.27 10.21
N THR A 35 1.34 -3.00 10.35
CA THR A 35 2.17 -1.81 10.11
C THR A 35 2.03 -0.84 11.30
N PRO A 36 2.90 0.18 11.42
CA PRO A 36 2.75 1.22 12.44
C PRO A 36 1.41 1.97 12.38
N ASP A 37 0.80 2.04 11.20
CA ASP A 37 -0.45 2.75 10.94
C ASP A 37 -1.69 1.83 11.05
N GLY A 38 -1.52 0.56 11.39
CA GLY A 38 -2.59 -0.44 11.49
C GLY A 38 -2.37 -1.65 10.58
N LEU A 39 -3.46 -2.32 10.22
CA LEU A 39 -3.44 -3.48 9.32
C LEU A 39 -3.57 -3.06 7.86
N LEU A 40 -2.61 -3.44 7.03
CA LEU A 40 -2.65 -3.25 5.59
C LEU A 40 -3.24 -4.50 4.92
N LEU A 41 -4.28 -4.30 4.09
CA LEU A 41 -4.91 -5.33 3.27
C LEU A 41 -4.87 -4.95 1.80
N ARG A 42 -4.76 -5.96 0.94
CA ARG A 42 -4.88 -5.84 -0.52
C ARG A 42 -6.14 -6.56 -0.96
N VAL A 43 -7.12 -5.84 -1.50
CA VAL A 43 -8.44 -6.39 -1.86
C VAL A 43 -8.94 -5.83 -3.20
N GLU A 44 -9.59 -6.64 -4.06
CA GLU A 44 -10.02 -6.16 -5.39
C GLU A 44 -11.17 -5.14 -5.37
N ARG A 45 -11.96 -5.08 -4.29
CA ARG A 45 -13.16 -4.22 -4.20
C ARG A 45 -13.31 -3.65 -2.78
N ALA A 46 -12.39 -2.82 -2.34
CA ALA A 46 -12.34 -2.33 -0.96
C ALA A 46 -13.65 -1.66 -0.53
N ALA A 47 -14.18 -0.75 -1.35
CA ALA A 47 -15.39 0.00 -1.02
C ALA A 47 -16.62 -0.90 -0.76
N ALA A 48 -16.71 -2.06 -1.42
CA ALA A 48 -17.78 -3.02 -1.21
C ALA A 48 -17.53 -3.92 0.01
N LEU A 49 -16.27 -4.18 0.35
CA LEU A 49 -15.87 -5.06 1.43
C LEU A 49 -15.91 -4.36 2.81
N VAL A 50 -15.56 -3.07 2.86
CA VAL A 50 -15.43 -2.31 4.12
C VAL A 50 -16.68 -2.35 5.01
N PRO A 51 -17.92 -2.13 4.51
CA PRO A 51 -19.10 -2.21 5.36
C PRO A 51 -19.26 -3.58 6.05
N ARG A 52 -18.92 -4.64 5.34
CA ARG A 52 -18.96 -6.02 5.85
C ARG A 52 -17.90 -6.24 6.91
N LEU A 53 -16.67 -5.80 6.66
CA LEU A 53 -15.58 -5.87 7.65
C LEU A 53 -15.99 -5.20 8.97
N CYS A 54 -16.49 -3.96 8.90
CA CYS A 54 -16.90 -3.22 10.10
C CYS A 54 -18.00 -3.92 10.92
N THR A 55 -18.80 -4.79 10.29
CA THR A 55 -19.89 -5.51 10.96
C THR A 55 -19.43 -6.87 11.51
N GLU A 56 -18.57 -7.57 10.78
CA GLU A 56 -18.26 -8.99 11.02
C GLU A 56 -16.90 -9.24 11.71
N LEU A 57 -16.04 -8.21 11.83
CA LEU A 57 -14.73 -8.29 12.51
C LEU A 57 -14.83 -8.65 14.00
N GLY A 58 -15.93 -8.27 14.66
CA GLY A 58 -16.12 -8.51 16.09
C GLY A 58 -15.15 -7.74 17.00
N VAL A 59 -14.51 -6.71 16.46
CA VAL A 59 -13.67 -5.71 17.14
C VAL A 59 -14.12 -4.31 16.71
N THR A 60 -13.82 -3.29 17.51
CA THR A 60 -14.21 -1.91 17.17
C THR A 60 -13.28 -1.37 16.10
N VAL A 61 -13.83 -1.09 14.92
CA VAL A 61 -13.09 -0.40 13.86
C VAL A 61 -13.01 1.09 14.19
N ARG A 62 -11.79 1.62 14.32
CA ARG A 62 -11.51 3.03 14.63
C ARG A 62 -11.33 3.86 13.37
N GLU A 63 -10.68 3.30 12.36
CA GLU A 63 -10.34 4.00 11.13
C GLU A 63 -10.27 3.02 9.96
N VAL A 64 -10.75 3.46 8.80
CA VAL A 64 -10.59 2.75 7.52
C VAL A 64 -10.15 3.77 6.48
N ALA A 65 -8.97 3.58 5.91
CA ALA A 65 -8.49 4.34 4.76
C ALA A 65 -8.42 3.41 3.55
N ILE A 66 -8.89 3.89 2.39
CA ILE A 66 -8.84 3.16 1.12
C ILE A 66 -8.04 4.00 0.13
N ALA A 67 -7.08 3.37 -0.53
CA ALA A 67 -6.32 3.98 -1.61
C ALA A 67 -6.38 3.11 -2.88
N PRO A 68 -6.49 3.72 -4.07
CA PRO A 68 -6.32 2.97 -5.30
C PRO A 68 -4.89 2.41 -5.38
N PRO A 69 -4.69 1.28 -6.07
CA PRO A 69 -3.36 0.73 -6.32
C PRO A 69 -2.46 1.76 -7.02
N THR A 70 -1.19 1.81 -6.63
CA THR A 70 -0.22 2.71 -7.28
C THR A 70 0.26 2.12 -8.61
N LEU A 71 0.86 2.97 -9.47
CA LEU A 71 1.48 2.50 -10.71
C LEU A 71 2.64 1.56 -10.41
N ASP A 72 3.43 1.81 -9.36
CA ASP A 72 4.50 0.93 -8.90
C ASP A 72 3.97 -0.45 -8.49
N ASP A 73 2.84 -0.53 -7.78
CA ASP A 73 2.19 -1.81 -7.43
C ASP A 73 1.75 -2.59 -8.68
N VAL A 74 1.29 -1.89 -9.71
CA VAL A 74 0.93 -2.47 -11.02
C VAL A 74 2.18 -2.89 -11.80
N PHE A 75 3.28 -2.14 -11.70
CA PHE A 75 4.52 -2.37 -12.44
C PHE A 75 5.33 -3.53 -11.85
N LEU A 76 5.39 -3.64 -10.51
CA LEU A 76 6.04 -4.74 -9.77
C LEU A 76 5.45 -6.11 -10.11
N HIS A 77 4.18 -6.17 -10.53
CA HIS A 77 3.55 -7.43 -10.93
C HIS A 77 3.87 -7.84 -12.38
N HIS A 78 4.20 -6.90 -13.27
CA HIS A 78 4.32 -7.17 -14.70
C HIS A 78 5.75 -7.44 -15.18
N THR A 79 6.75 -6.95 -14.47
CA THR A 79 8.16 -7.17 -14.79
C THR A 79 8.86 -7.57 -13.51
N GLY A 80 9.38 -8.80 -13.43
CA GLY A 80 10.25 -9.24 -12.32
C GLY A 80 11.61 -8.52 -12.27
N LEU A 81 11.64 -7.21 -12.51
CA LEU A 81 12.80 -6.34 -12.51
C LEU A 81 12.43 -5.06 -11.78
N ALA A 82 12.83 -4.97 -10.52
CA ALA A 82 12.91 -3.70 -9.82
C ALA A 82 13.87 -2.78 -10.59
N ILE A 83 13.36 -1.76 -11.25
CA ILE A 83 14.19 -0.67 -11.78
C ILE A 83 14.64 0.13 -10.56
N ARG A 84 15.84 -0.16 -10.05
CA ARG A 84 16.58 0.76 -9.20
C ARG A 84 17.03 1.93 -10.08
N GLU A 85 16.34 3.06 -10.01
CA GLU A 85 16.93 4.30 -10.52
C GLU A 85 18.14 4.66 -9.66
N SER A 86 19.31 4.64 -10.29
CA SER A 86 20.52 5.25 -9.77
C SER A 86 20.52 6.71 -10.22
N PRO A 87 20.65 7.71 -9.33
CA PRO A 87 20.81 9.09 -9.78
C PRO A 87 22.20 9.27 -10.40
N THR A 88 22.26 9.23 -11.73
CA THR A 88 23.33 9.86 -12.50
C THR A 88 22.99 11.35 -12.60
N GLY A 89 23.75 12.20 -11.90
CA GLY A 89 23.41 13.60 -11.66
C GLY A 89 23.61 14.55 -12.85
N PRO A 90 23.36 15.87 -12.67
CA PRO A 90 23.84 16.89 -13.58
C PRO A 90 25.27 17.30 -13.22
N ARG A 91 26.15 17.19 -14.22
CA ARG A 91 27.52 17.74 -14.24
C ARG A 91 27.43 19.27 -14.11
N THR A 92 27.77 19.83 -12.95
CA THR A 92 27.87 21.29 -12.78
C THR A 92 29.12 21.81 -13.49
N LEU A 93 28.91 22.69 -14.46
CA LEU A 93 29.90 23.50 -15.16
C LEU A 93 30.62 24.42 -14.15
N GLY A 94 31.73 23.95 -13.59
CA GLY A 94 32.55 24.71 -12.63
C GLY A 94 33.54 25.69 -13.25
N ASN A 95 33.61 25.82 -14.58
CA ASN A 95 34.69 26.57 -15.24
C ASN A 95 34.19 27.46 -16.38
N LEU A 96 33.39 28.50 -16.11
CA LEU A 96 33.22 29.65 -16.99
C LEU A 96 32.84 30.88 -16.14
N GLY A 97 33.81 31.76 -15.84
CA GLY A 97 33.54 33.04 -15.20
C GLY A 97 34.73 33.69 -14.50
N GLU A 98 35.78 34.03 -15.27
CA GLU A 98 36.66 35.14 -14.87
C GLU A 98 35.87 36.46 -14.86
N GLY A 99 36.19 37.33 -13.88
CA GLY A 99 36.08 38.78 -14.00
C GLY A 99 34.82 39.45 -13.42
N LEU A 100 34.84 39.79 -12.14
CA LEU A 100 34.39 41.10 -11.63
C LEU A 100 34.71 41.26 -10.13
N ARG A 101 35.73 42.10 -9.89
CA ARG A 101 36.21 42.73 -8.63
C ARG A 101 37.32 42.02 -7.87
#